data_AF-A0A7S1L8J9-F1
#
_entry.id   AF-A0A7S1L8J9-F1
#
_cell.length_a   1.000
_cell.length_b   1.000
_cell.length_c   1.000
_cell.angle_alpha   90.00
_cell.angle_beta   90.00
_cell.angle_gamma   90.00
#
_symmetry.space_group_name_H-M   'P 1'
#
loop_
_entity.id
_entity.type
_entity.pdbx_description
1 polymer ?
#
loop_
_entity_poly.entity_id
_entity_poly.type
_entity_poly.pdbx_seq_one_letter_code
_entity_poly.pdbx_strand_id
1 'polypeptide(L)'
;RRASCTAESELMAGSGFVTFRRREDASKALATSVRLRGESLTITSPPDPGDVVYTDLMQEPHDRLALEFIGHMCVGLVFFCFTPLTLAIISITRLQTLREVVPLFNAIVLKYPEIHAFWDGMMGSFILNLVMGFVPTLFAFTFKHCYTLKSELLRQHRVQRWYFYFLVVFVLLVTAIGTSLAMVYLELAQSPAKAFNLLASSLPGASQFYLKFFMLQWAVEAMQLLRYMNLAKFLFYRLRYDRETARELAEPEDQDYEGIGARSARHTLMLVIALVFSTVS
;
A
#
# COMPACT_ATOMS: atom_id res chain seq x y z
N ARG A 1 -36.04 -37.10 26.63
CA ARG A 1 -36.54 -35.77 27.04
C ARG A 1 -36.26 -34.81 25.88
N ARG A 2 -37.28 -34.43 25.12
CA ARG A 2 -37.20 -33.34 24.14
C ARG A 2 -37.03 -32.05 24.95
N ALA A 3 -35.88 -31.41 24.86
CA ALA A 3 -35.75 -30.01 25.23
C ALA A 3 -36.17 -29.22 24.00
N SER A 4 -37.27 -28.49 24.15
CA SER A 4 -37.71 -27.41 23.28
C SER A 4 -36.59 -26.38 23.16
N CYS A 5 -35.84 -26.43 22.05
CA CYS A 5 -35.05 -25.31 21.58
C CYS A 5 -36.06 -24.35 20.93
N THR A 6 -36.44 -23.34 21.72
CA THR A 6 -37.17 -22.17 21.23
C THR A 6 -36.36 -21.54 20.11
N ALA A 7 -37.03 -21.25 18.99
CA ALA A 7 -36.50 -20.61 17.82
C ALA A 7 -35.94 -19.20 18.14
N GLU A 8 -34.73 -19.14 18.67
CA GLU A 8 -33.77 -18.16 18.17
C GLU A 8 -33.38 -18.70 16.79
N SER A 9 -33.56 -17.90 15.75
CA SER A 9 -32.94 -18.18 14.46
C SER A 9 -31.43 -18.24 14.71
N GLU A 10 -30.90 -19.43 14.99
CA GLU A 10 -29.47 -19.67 15.16
C GLU A 10 -28.81 -19.08 13.91
N LEU A 11 -28.09 -17.96 14.09
CA LEU A 11 -27.19 -17.40 13.10
C LEU A 11 -26.06 -18.42 12.91
N MET A 12 -26.35 -19.49 12.19
CA MET A 12 -25.42 -20.57 11.88
C MET A 12 -24.43 -20.04 10.85
N ALA A 13 -23.32 -19.48 11.31
CA ALA A 13 -22.20 -19.20 10.43
C ALA A 13 -21.66 -20.52 9.87
N GLY A 14 -21.37 -20.56 8.57
CA GLY A 14 -20.74 -21.72 7.91
C GLY A 14 -19.28 -21.96 8.32
N SER A 15 -18.76 -21.20 9.28
CA SER A 15 -17.37 -21.25 9.76
C SER A 15 -17.33 -21.36 11.29
N GLY A 16 -16.26 -21.98 11.81
CA GLY A 16 -16.11 -22.17 13.27
C GLY A 16 -14.69 -22.55 13.66
N PHE A 17 -14.39 -22.37 14.95
CA PHE A 17 -13.10 -22.72 15.53
C PHE A 17 -13.14 -24.10 16.17
N VAL A 18 -12.15 -24.93 15.86
CA VAL A 18 -11.99 -26.27 16.44
C VAL A 18 -10.70 -26.31 17.24
N THR A 19 -10.79 -26.73 18.50
CA THR A 19 -9.65 -26.86 19.40
C THR A 19 -9.29 -28.33 19.59
N PHE A 20 -7.99 -28.61 19.65
CA PHE A 20 -7.45 -29.94 19.87
C PHE A 20 -6.64 -29.95 21.17
N ARG A 21 -6.63 -31.09 21.86
CA ARG A 21 -5.84 -31.25 23.09
C ARG A 21 -4.33 -31.30 22.82
N ARG A 22 -3.92 -31.83 21.66
CA ARG A 22 -2.51 -31.98 21.26
C ARG A 22 -2.25 -31.20 19.96
N ARG A 23 -1.05 -30.59 19.87
CA ARG A 23 -0.61 -29.85 18.67
C ARG A 23 -0.46 -30.75 17.44
N GLU A 24 -0.07 -32.01 17.64
CA GLU A 24 0.07 -33.00 16.57
C GLU A 24 -1.27 -33.34 15.89
N ASP A 25 -2.35 -33.39 16.65
CA ASP A 25 -3.67 -33.70 16.11
C ASP A 25 -4.19 -32.51 15.28
N ALA A 26 -3.91 -31.29 15.73
CA ALA A 26 -4.21 -30.07 14.98
C ALA A 26 -3.44 -29.99 13.65
N SER A 27 -2.14 -30.31 13.65
CA SER A 27 -1.34 -30.30 12.41
C SER A 27 -1.78 -31.38 11.43
N LYS A 28 -2.15 -32.58 11.91
CA LYS A 28 -2.74 -33.65 11.09
C LYS A 28 -4.08 -33.22 10.49
N ALA A 29 -4.94 -32.58 11.27
CA ALA A 29 -6.23 -32.07 10.78
C ALA A 29 -6.04 -31.00 9.70
N LEU A 30 -5.08 -30.07 9.87
CA LEU A 30 -4.74 -29.04 8.88
C LEU A 30 -4.26 -29.63 7.54
N ALA A 31 -3.54 -30.75 7.58
CA ALA A 31 -3.05 -31.42 6.38
C ALA A 31 -4.13 -32.27 5.68
N THR A 32 -5.28 -32.50 6.32
CA THR A 32 -6.34 -33.37 5.79
C THR A 32 -7.40 -32.56 5.07
N SER A 33 -7.62 -32.83 3.78
CA SER A 33 -8.77 -32.27 3.06
C SER A 33 -10.01 -33.12 3.30
N VAL A 34 -11.04 -32.55 3.91
CA VAL A 34 -12.32 -33.24 4.15
C VAL A 34 -13.36 -32.70 3.17
N ARG A 35 -14.10 -33.60 2.50
CA ARG A 35 -15.26 -33.25 1.68
C ARG A 35 -16.51 -33.84 2.32
N LEU A 36 -17.52 -33.02 2.55
CA LEU A 36 -18.80 -33.41 3.14
C LEU A 36 -19.89 -33.03 2.16
N ARG A 37 -20.68 -34.01 1.70
CA ARG A 37 -21.85 -33.79 0.82
C ARG A 37 -21.57 -33.01 -0.47
N GLY A 38 -20.34 -33.12 -1.00
CA GLY A 38 -19.92 -32.43 -2.23
C GLY A 38 -19.27 -31.06 -2.00
N GLU A 39 -19.34 -30.51 -0.78
CA GLU A 39 -18.65 -29.27 -0.40
C GLU A 39 -17.30 -29.59 0.26
N SER A 40 -16.27 -28.82 -0.08
CA SER A 40 -14.94 -28.95 0.51
C SER A 40 -14.84 -28.14 1.80
N LEU A 41 -14.60 -28.81 2.92
CA LEU A 41 -14.28 -28.15 4.18
C LEU A 41 -12.85 -27.60 4.09
N THR A 42 -12.71 -26.28 4.16
CA THR A 42 -11.40 -25.62 4.12
C THR A 42 -10.90 -25.40 5.54
N ILE A 43 -9.92 -26.19 5.95
CA ILE A 43 -9.29 -26.09 7.27
C ILE A 43 -8.06 -25.18 7.13
N THR A 44 -7.99 -24.12 7.92
CA THR A 44 -6.84 -23.21 7.93
C THR A 44 -6.39 -22.92 9.36
N SER A 45 -5.12 -22.54 9.53
CA SER A 45 -4.63 -22.11 10.83
C SER A 45 -5.41 -20.88 11.31
N PRO A 46 -5.92 -20.87 12.55
CA PRO A 46 -6.62 -19.71 13.09
C PRO A 46 -5.65 -18.54 13.30
N PRO A 47 -6.12 -17.30 13.12
CA PRO A 47 -5.39 -16.11 13.55
C PRO A 47 -5.42 -15.97 15.08
N ASP A 48 -4.63 -15.03 15.61
CA ASP A 48 -4.63 -14.70 17.04
C ASP A 48 -6.03 -14.23 17.47
N PRO A 49 -6.55 -14.61 18.67
CA PRO A 49 -7.89 -14.25 19.12
C PRO A 49 -8.17 -12.74 19.11
N GLY A 50 -7.16 -11.89 19.31
CA GLY A 50 -7.31 -10.43 19.28
C GLY A 50 -7.33 -9.84 17.86
N ASP A 51 -6.95 -10.62 16.84
CA ASP A 51 -6.77 -10.20 15.45
C ASP A 51 -7.92 -10.67 14.55
N VAL A 52 -8.87 -11.45 15.10
CA VAL A 52 -9.96 -12.07 14.36
C VAL A 52 -11.04 -11.06 14.00
N VAL A 53 -11.39 -10.99 12.71
CA VAL A 53 -12.50 -10.16 12.22
C VAL A 53 -13.76 -11.03 12.13
N TYR A 54 -14.59 -10.99 13.17
CA TYR A 54 -15.79 -11.83 13.28
C TYR A 54 -16.86 -11.50 12.23
N THR A 55 -16.97 -10.23 11.81
CA THR A 55 -17.94 -9.80 10.79
C THR A 55 -17.71 -10.48 9.44
N ASP A 56 -16.44 -10.71 9.09
CA ASP A 56 -16.04 -11.30 7.81
C ASP A 56 -16.18 -12.82 7.80
N LEU A 57 -16.14 -13.46 8.99
CA LEU A 57 -16.33 -14.90 9.16
C LEU A 57 -17.78 -15.36 8.97
N MET A 58 -18.73 -14.44 9.09
CA MET A 58 -20.17 -14.69 8.98
C MET A 58 -20.70 -14.59 7.53
N GLN A 59 -19.87 -14.17 6.57
CA GLN A 59 -20.33 -13.96 5.19
C GLN A 59 -20.51 -15.26 4.40
N GLU A 60 -21.53 -15.28 3.55
CA GLU A 60 -21.83 -16.41 2.68
C GLU A 60 -20.80 -16.55 1.53
N PRO A 61 -20.52 -17.78 1.04
CA PRO A 61 -19.52 -18.01 0.00
C PRO A 61 -19.79 -17.30 -1.33
N HIS A 62 -21.07 -17.14 -1.70
CA HIS A 62 -21.47 -16.49 -2.95
C HIS A 62 -21.22 -14.99 -2.92
N ASP A 63 -21.60 -14.32 -1.82
CA ASP A 63 -21.36 -12.90 -1.61
C ASP A 63 -19.86 -12.59 -1.56
N ARG A 64 -19.10 -13.47 -0.92
CA ARG A 64 -17.64 -13.39 -0.89
C ARG A 64 -17.02 -13.36 -2.28
N LEU A 65 -17.45 -14.23 -3.21
CA LEU A 65 -16.91 -14.25 -4.57
C LEU A 65 -17.20 -12.96 -5.33
N ALA A 66 -18.42 -12.42 -5.18
CA ALA A 66 -18.82 -11.17 -5.82
C ALA A 66 -18.02 -9.97 -5.26
N LEU A 67 -17.85 -9.90 -3.94
CA LEU A 67 -17.04 -8.88 -3.28
C LEU A 67 -15.57 -8.98 -3.68
N GLU A 68 -14.98 -10.18 -3.68
CA GLU A 68 -13.59 -10.39 -4.11
C GLU A 68 -13.39 -9.93 -5.56
N PHE A 69 -14.35 -10.20 -6.46
CA PHE A 69 -14.31 -9.71 -7.85
C PHE A 69 -14.35 -8.17 -7.93
N ILE A 70 -15.25 -7.52 -7.18
CA ILE A 70 -15.32 -6.05 -7.09
C ILE A 70 -14.00 -5.50 -6.52
N GLY A 71 -13.45 -6.15 -5.49
CA GLY A 71 -12.20 -5.77 -4.87
C GLY A 71 -11.02 -5.85 -5.85
N HIS A 72 -10.99 -6.85 -6.73
CA HIS A 72 -10.00 -6.94 -7.81
C HIS A 72 -10.18 -5.82 -8.84
N MET A 73 -11.43 -5.49 -9.20
CA MET A 73 -11.73 -4.35 -10.07
C MET A 73 -11.30 -3.01 -9.45
N CYS A 74 -11.55 -2.79 -8.15
CA CYS A 74 -11.11 -1.59 -7.43
C CYS A 74 -9.59 -1.48 -7.39
N VAL A 75 -8.86 -2.57 -7.12
CA VAL A 75 -7.39 -2.57 -7.21
C VAL A 75 -6.92 -2.22 -8.61
N GLY A 76 -7.51 -2.83 -9.65
CA GLY A 76 -7.21 -2.51 -11.05
C GLY A 76 -7.49 -1.03 -11.37
N LEU A 77 -8.59 -0.48 -10.86
CA LEU A 77 -8.95 0.93 -11.00
C LEU A 77 -7.91 1.86 -10.34
N VAL A 78 -7.38 1.50 -9.17
CA VAL A 78 -6.30 2.27 -8.53
C VAL A 78 -5.07 2.33 -9.45
N PHE A 79 -4.63 1.20 -10.02
CA PHE A 79 -3.53 1.20 -11.00
C PHE A 79 -3.85 2.04 -12.24
N PHE A 80 -5.06 1.90 -12.78
CA PHE A 80 -5.49 2.64 -13.97
C PHE A 80 -5.52 4.14 -13.72
N CYS A 81 -6.12 4.61 -12.62
CA CYS A 81 -6.23 6.03 -12.27
C CYS A 81 -4.87 6.66 -11.93
N PHE A 82 -3.95 5.90 -11.33
CA PHE A 82 -2.62 6.41 -11.00
C PHE A 82 -1.70 6.53 -12.21
N THR A 83 -1.97 5.80 -13.29
CA THR A 83 -1.19 5.90 -14.53
C THR A 83 -1.19 7.32 -15.13
N PRO A 84 -2.33 7.95 -15.46
CA PRO A 84 -2.34 9.33 -15.93
C PRO A 84 -1.98 10.34 -14.83
N LEU A 85 -2.29 10.05 -13.56
CA LEU A 85 -1.95 10.94 -12.44
C LEU A 85 -0.44 11.12 -12.29
N THR A 86 0.33 10.02 -12.36
CA THR A 86 1.80 10.07 -12.27
C THR A 86 2.40 10.82 -13.46
N LEU A 87 1.87 10.64 -14.68
CA LEU A 87 2.26 11.43 -15.84
C LEU A 87 2.01 12.92 -15.65
N ALA A 88 0.82 13.28 -15.15
CA ALA A 88 0.45 14.66 -14.88
C ALA A 88 1.37 15.29 -13.82
N ILE A 89 1.63 14.58 -12.71
CA ILE A 89 2.52 15.04 -11.64
C ILE A 89 3.93 15.25 -12.18
N ILE A 90 4.49 14.30 -12.94
CA ILE A 90 5.82 14.43 -13.53
C ILE A 90 5.88 15.62 -14.48
N SER A 91 4.82 15.86 -15.27
CA SER A 91 4.76 17.01 -16.18
C SER A 91 4.68 18.35 -15.44
N ILE A 92 3.85 18.45 -14.39
CA ILE A 92 3.65 19.68 -13.60
C ILE A 92 4.87 19.99 -12.73
N THR A 93 5.55 18.96 -12.23
CA THR A 93 6.71 19.13 -11.35
C THR A 93 7.96 19.60 -12.11
N ARG A 94 7.96 19.53 -13.46
CA ARG A 94 9.05 20.08 -14.27
C ARG A 94 9.19 21.57 -14.01
N LEU A 95 10.39 21.95 -13.60
CA LEU A 95 10.69 23.31 -13.21
C LEU A 95 10.49 24.32 -14.34
N GLN A 96 10.77 23.94 -15.59
CA GLN A 96 10.52 24.76 -16.78
C GLN A 96 9.02 25.06 -16.94
N THR A 97 8.19 24.02 -16.90
CA THR A 97 6.73 24.14 -16.99
C THR A 97 6.16 24.96 -15.82
N LEU A 98 6.69 24.76 -14.61
CA LEU A 98 6.23 25.49 -13.43
C LEU A 98 6.58 26.99 -13.46
N ARG A 99 7.76 27.35 -14.00
CA ARG A 99 8.17 28.74 -14.21
C ARG A 99 7.27 29.47 -15.21
N GLU A 100 6.81 28.76 -16.24
CA GLU A 100 5.92 29.30 -17.27
C GLU A 100 4.48 29.46 -16.76
N VAL A 101 3.98 28.49 -15.98
CA VAL A 101 2.59 28.47 -15.50
C VAL A 101 2.39 29.34 -14.26
N VAL A 102 3.37 29.42 -13.36
CA VAL A 102 3.25 30.13 -12.08
C VAL A 102 4.25 31.30 -12.03
N PRO A 103 3.84 32.52 -12.42
CA PRO A 103 4.75 33.67 -12.48
C PRO A 103 5.34 34.06 -11.11
N LEU A 104 4.62 33.77 -10.02
CA LEU A 104 5.12 33.96 -8.64
C LEU A 104 6.31 33.04 -8.34
N PHE A 105 6.29 31.80 -8.83
CA PHE A 105 7.39 30.86 -8.66
C PHE A 105 8.61 31.32 -9.45
N ASN A 106 8.42 31.82 -10.67
CA ASN A 106 9.51 32.39 -11.46
C ASN A 106 10.19 33.58 -10.74
N ALA A 107 9.40 34.48 -10.13
CA ALA A 107 9.94 35.60 -9.36
C ALA A 107 10.75 35.15 -8.13
N ILE A 108 10.30 34.10 -7.44
CA ILE A 108 11.01 33.52 -6.28
C ILE A 108 12.33 32.87 -6.71
N VAL A 109 12.31 32.10 -7.80
CA VAL A 109 13.48 31.39 -8.30
C VAL A 109 14.53 32.36 -8.86
N LEU A 110 14.11 33.45 -9.52
CA LEU A 110 15.02 34.51 -9.96
C LEU A 110 15.69 35.23 -8.79
N LYS A 111 15.00 35.35 -7.65
CA LYS A 111 15.51 35.98 -6.44
C LYS A 111 16.45 35.07 -5.64
N TYR A 112 16.21 33.76 -5.65
CA TYR A 112 16.99 32.78 -4.90
C TYR A 112 17.40 31.60 -5.81
N PRO A 113 18.60 31.65 -6.42
CA PRO A 113 19.06 30.61 -7.33
C PRO A 113 19.29 29.26 -6.64
N GLU A 114 19.47 29.21 -5.32
CA GLU A 114 19.58 27.94 -4.59
C GLU A 114 18.27 27.13 -4.61
N ILE A 115 17.11 27.80 -4.64
CA ILE A 115 15.80 27.14 -4.74
C ILE A 115 15.68 26.42 -6.07
N HIS A 116 16.30 26.95 -7.13
CA HIS A 116 16.35 26.27 -8.43
C HIS A 116 17.00 24.89 -8.32
N ALA A 117 18.22 24.84 -7.78
CA ALA A 117 19.00 23.62 -7.67
C ALA A 117 18.32 22.60 -6.73
N PHE A 118 17.74 23.08 -5.63
CA PHE A 118 16.99 22.23 -4.71
C PHE A 118 15.72 21.66 -5.37
N TRP A 119 14.96 22.49 -6.06
CA TRP A 119 13.71 22.07 -6.70
C TRP A 119 13.96 21.04 -7.80
N ASP A 120 14.92 21.32 -8.69
CA ASP A 120 15.28 20.44 -9.81
C ASP A 120 15.91 19.12 -9.31
N GLY A 121 16.55 19.15 -8.13
CA GLY A 121 17.22 18.02 -7.53
C GLY A 121 16.35 17.10 -6.66
N MET A 122 15.40 17.64 -5.89
CA MET A 122 14.73 16.89 -4.80
C MET A 122 13.20 16.90 -4.88
N MET A 123 12.59 17.88 -5.55
CA MET A 123 11.13 18.05 -5.49
C MET A 123 10.38 16.89 -6.15
N GLY A 124 10.92 16.35 -7.25
CA GLY A 124 10.37 15.17 -7.92
C GLY A 124 10.26 13.96 -6.98
N SER A 125 11.34 13.65 -6.26
CA SER A 125 11.37 12.55 -5.29
C SER A 125 10.45 12.81 -4.09
N PHE A 126 10.37 14.07 -3.63
CA PHE A 126 9.49 14.45 -2.53
C PHE A 126 8.00 14.29 -2.86
N ILE A 127 7.57 14.82 -4.01
CA ILE A 127 6.18 14.71 -4.47
C ILE A 127 5.82 13.24 -4.73
N LEU A 128 6.72 12.47 -5.34
CA LEU A 128 6.52 11.04 -5.53
C LEU A 128 6.29 10.34 -4.18
N ASN A 129 7.15 10.58 -3.19
CA ASN A 129 7.00 10.00 -1.86
C ASN A 129 5.69 10.40 -1.18
N LEU A 130 5.28 11.67 -1.30
CA LEU A 130 4.01 12.14 -0.75
C LEU A 130 2.81 11.40 -1.36
N VAL A 131 2.79 11.27 -2.69
CA VAL A 131 1.73 10.59 -3.43
C VAL A 131 1.71 9.09 -3.10
N MET A 132 2.88 8.47 -3.02
CA MET A 132 3.03 7.07 -2.63
C MET A 132 2.63 6.81 -1.18
N GLY A 133 2.67 7.82 -0.32
CA GLY A 133 2.22 7.73 1.07
C GLY A 133 0.69 7.60 1.21
N PHE A 134 -0.08 8.05 0.22
CA PHE A 134 -1.54 7.94 0.25
C PHE A 134 -2.07 6.59 -0.27
N VAL A 135 -1.27 5.89 -1.09
CA VAL A 135 -1.67 4.65 -1.75
C VAL A 135 -2.02 3.51 -0.77
N PRO A 136 -1.27 3.27 0.32
CA PRO A 136 -1.61 2.24 1.29
C PRO A 136 -3.02 2.40 1.87
N THR A 137 -3.45 3.64 2.13
CA THR A 137 -4.80 3.95 2.62
C THR A 137 -5.87 3.53 1.61
N LEU A 138 -5.65 3.74 0.31
CA LEU A 138 -6.59 3.29 -0.73
C LEU A 138 -6.70 1.76 -0.79
N PHE A 139 -5.57 1.05 -0.65
CA PHE A 139 -5.57 -0.41 -0.62
C PHE A 139 -6.19 -0.95 0.67
N ALA A 140 -5.86 -0.38 1.82
CA ALA A 140 -6.44 -0.75 3.10
C ALA A 140 -7.96 -0.53 3.12
N PHE A 141 -8.43 0.58 2.55
CA PHE A 141 -9.85 0.86 2.37
C PHE A 141 -10.52 -0.18 1.46
N THR A 142 -9.92 -0.48 0.31
CA THR A 142 -10.44 -1.48 -0.64
C THR A 142 -10.51 -2.87 0.00
N PHE A 143 -9.45 -3.29 0.71
CA PHE A 143 -9.40 -4.61 1.35
C PHE A 143 -10.32 -4.72 2.56
N LYS A 144 -10.61 -3.61 3.24
CA LYS A 144 -11.57 -3.59 4.35
C LYS A 144 -13.03 -3.74 3.88
N HIS A 145 -13.37 -3.21 2.71
CA HIS A 145 -14.78 -3.16 2.26
C HIS A 145 -15.12 -4.23 1.22
N CYS A 146 -14.16 -4.64 0.39
CA CYS A 146 -14.42 -5.53 -0.74
C CYS A 146 -13.89 -6.95 -0.54
N TYR A 147 -13.20 -7.24 0.56
CA TYR A 147 -12.65 -8.57 0.78
C TYR A 147 -13.03 -9.07 2.16
N THR A 148 -13.37 -10.36 2.24
CA THR A 148 -13.57 -11.06 3.50
C THR A 148 -12.25 -11.61 3.98
N LEU A 149 -11.63 -10.95 4.96
CA LEU A 149 -10.39 -11.45 5.55
C LEU A 149 -10.63 -11.87 6.99
N LYS A 150 -10.26 -13.11 7.32
CA LYS A 150 -10.42 -13.66 8.67
C LYS A 150 -9.61 -12.94 9.76
N SER A 151 -8.65 -12.09 9.38
CA SER A 151 -7.82 -11.37 10.34
C SER A 151 -7.21 -10.09 9.77
N GLU A 152 -6.94 -9.14 10.67
CA GLU A 152 -6.31 -7.86 10.36
C GLU A 152 -4.86 -8.05 9.87
N LEU A 153 -4.11 -9.01 10.42
CA LEU A 153 -2.78 -9.37 9.92
C LEU A 153 -2.80 -9.81 8.44
N LEU A 154 -3.82 -10.60 8.04
CA LEU A 154 -3.94 -11.02 6.64
C LEU A 154 -4.30 -9.85 5.72
N ARG A 155 -5.05 -8.86 6.23
CA ARG A 155 -5.31 -7.61 5.51
C ARG A 155 -4.01 -6.86 5.28
N GLN A 156 -3.19 -6.71 6.33
CA GLN A 156 -1.88 -6.07 6.24
C GLN A 156 -0.92 -6.79 5.28
N HIS A 157 -0.90 -8.13 5.29
CA HIS A 157 -0.10 -8.90 4.33
C HIS A 157 -0.58 -8.70 2.88
N ARG A 158 -1.89 -8.56 2.65
CA ARG A 158 -2.44 -8.25 1.32
C ARG A 158 -2.09 -6.82 0.89
N VAL A 159 -2.18 -5.84 1.80
CA VAL A 159 -1.69 -4.47 1.58
C VAL A 159 -0.22 -4.50 1.16
N GLN A 160 0.63 -5.20 1.90
CA GLN A 160 2.05 -5.34 1.58
C GLN A 160 2.27 -5.81 0.15
N ARG A 161 1.61 -6.89 -0.25
CA ARG A 161 1.79 -7.50 -1.58
C ARG A 161 1.39 -6.55 -2.70
N TRP A 162 0.20 -5.97 -2.63
CA TRP A 162 -0.31 -5.10 -3.68
C TRP A 162 0.39 -3.75 -3.71
N TYR A 163 0.69 -3.17 -2.55
CA TYR A 163 1.44 -1.94 -2.45
C TYR A 163 2.88 -2.12 -2.93
N PHE A 164 3.52 -3.27 -2.65
CA PHE A 164 4.84 -3.58 -3.21
C PHE A 164 4.82 -3.61 -4.74
N TYR A 165 3.86 -4.30 -5.37
CA TYR A 165 3.76 -4.29 -6.84
C TYR A 165 3.50 -2.89 -7.39
N PHE A 166 2.67 -2.12 -6.70
CA PHE A 166 2.41 -0.73 -7.07
C PHE A 166 3.69 0.12 -7.03
N LEU A 167 4.46 0.02 -5.95
CA LEU A 167 5.75 0.70 -5.80
C LEU A 167 6.75 0.26 -6.87
N VAL A 168 6.85 -1.03 -7.18
CA VAL A 168 7.72 -1.52 -8.25
C VAL A 168 7.34 -0.88 -9.59
N VAL A 169 6.06 -0.87 -9.95
CA VAL A 169 5.62 -0.26 -11.22
C VAL A 169 5.88 1.24 -11.23
N PHE A 170 5.44 1.99 -10.23
CA PHE A 170 5.43 3.45 -10.30
C PHE A 170 6.69 4.14 -9.75
N VAL A 171 7.37 3.53 -8.78
CA VAL A 171 8.57 4.11 -8.14
C VAL A 171 9.87 3.51 -8.66
N LEU A 172 9.85 2.28 -9.21
CA LEU A 172 11.02 1.69 -9.86
C LEU A 172 10.95 1.77 -11.40
N LEU A 173 9.88 1.28 -12.03
CA LEU A 173 9.84 1.18 -13.50
C LEU A 173 9.56 2.53 -14.16
N VAL A 174 8.47 3.20 -13.77
CA VAL A 174 8.01 4.46 -14.38
C VAL A 174 9.05 5.58 -14.22
N THR A 175 9.60 5.74 -13.02
CA THR A 175 10.68 6.69 -12.71
C THR A 175 11.99 6.37 -13.43
N ALA A 176 12.36 5.09 -13.60
CA ALA A 176 13.56 4.72 -14.36
C ALA A 176 13.45 5.08 -15.83
N ILE A 177 12.24 5.04 -16.40
CA ILE A 177 11.96 5.47 -17.77
C ILE A 177 12.08 7.01 -17.91
N GLY A 178 11.76 7.76 -16.86
CA GLY A 178 12.05 9.20 -16.77
C GLY A 178 11.07 10.10 -17.55
N THR A 179 11.57 11.20 -18.11
CA THR A 179 10.75 12.28 -18.70
C THR A 179 10.12 11.93 -20.05
N SER A 180 10.51 10.82 -20.67
CA SER A 180 9.96 10.37 -21.96
C SER A 180 8.67 9.57 -21.81
N LEU A 181 8.14 9.37 -20.59
CA LEU A 181 6.97 8.53 -20.31
C LEU A 181 5.77 8.74 -21.25
N ALA A 182 5.50 9.97 -21.70
CA ALA A 182 4.42 10.23 -22.65
C ALA A 182 4.68 9.59 -24.04
N MET A 183 5.91 9.68 -24.55
CA MET A 183 6.34 9.00 -25.77
C MET A 183 6.36 7.49 -25.57
N VAL A 184 6.83 7.04 -24.41
CA VAL A 184 6.91 5.63 -24.06
C VAL A 184 5.52 5.01 -23.95
N TYR A 185 4.54 5.73 -23.43
CA TYR A 185 3.16 5.25 -23.38
C TYR A 185 2.59 4.98 -24.78
N LEU A 186 2.84 5.89 -25.73
CA LEU A 186 2.45 5.70 -27.13
C LEU A 186 3.17 4.48 -27.74
N GLU A 187 4.46 4.31 -27.45
CA GLU A 187 5.25 3.16 -27.90
C GLU A 187 4.82 1.84 -27.23
N LEU A 188 4.43 1.87 -25.95
CA LEU A 188 3.94 0.72 -25.19
C LEU A 188 2.60 0.23 -25.73
N ALA A 189 1.70 1.16 -26.05
CA ALA A 189 0.40 0.86 -26.65
C ALA A 189 0.57 0.15 -28.00
N GLN A 190 1.64 0.43 -28.73
CA GLN A 190 1.95 -0.20 -30.01
C GLN A 190 2.77 -1.48 -29.89
N SER A 191 3.65 -1.61 -28.89
CA SER A 191 4.55 -2.76 -28.75
C SER A 191 5.04 -2.94 -27.30
N PRO A 192 4.36 -3.75 -26.48
CA PRO A 192 4.73 -3.94 -25.06
C PRO A 192 6.11 -4.59 -24.88
N ALA A 193 6.62 -5.34 -25.86
CA ALA A 193 7.95 -5.94 -25.81
C ALA A 193 9.09 -4.90 -25.81
N LYS A 194 8.87 -3.71 -26.38
CA LYS A 194 9.88 -2.63 -26.40
C LYS A 194 10.11 -2.01 -25.01
N ALA A 195 9.16 -2.18 -24.09
CA ALA A 195 9.26 -1.71 -22.71
C ALA A 195 10.56 -2.15 -22.03
N PHE A 196 10.92 -3.43 -22.20
CA PHE A 196 12.09 -4.02 -21.54
C PHE A 196 13.40 -3.46 -22.08
N ASN A 197 13.51 -3.29 -23.40
CA ASN A 197 14.71 -2.71 -24.01
C ASN A 197 14.88 -1.25 -23.58
N LEU A 198 13.78 -0.51 -23.54
CA LEU A 198 13.82 0.88 -23.08
C LEU A 198 14.21 0.98 -21.61
N LEU A 199 13.59 0.16 -20.75
CA LEU A 199 13.91 0.14 -19.32
C LEU A 199 15.39 -0.22 -19.09
N ALA A 200 15.93 -1.20 -19.83
CA ALA A 200 17.34 -1.56 -19.75
C ALA A 200 18.27 -0.40 -20.15
N SER A 201 17.91 0.37 -21.17
CA SER A 201 18.69 1.54 -21.61
C SER A 201 18.59 2.75 -20.66
N SER A 202 17.44 2.94 -20.00
CA SER A 202 17.18 4.11 -19.14
C SER A 202 17.60 3.91 -17.69
N LEU A 203 17.64 2.65 -17.21
CA LEU A 203 18.00 2.30 -15.83
C LEU A 203 19.33 2.95 -15.36
N PRO A 204 20.46 2.84 -16.09
CA PRO A 204 21.72 3.46 -15.68
C PRO A 204 21.63 4.99 -15.52
N GLY A 205 20.87 5.65 -16.39
CA GLY A 205 20.64 7.09 -16.36
C GLY A 205 19.81 7.55 -15.15
N ALA A 206 18.97 6.66 -14.61
CA ALA A 206 18.16 6.94 -13.43
C ALA A 206 18.93 6.79 -12.09
N SER A 207 20.17 6.29 -12.10
CA SER A 207 20.98 6.08 -10.88
C SER A 207 21.05 7.32 -9.97
N GLN A 208 21.28 8.49 -10.56
CA GLN A 208 21.36 9.76 -9.82
C GLN A 208 20.04 10.15 -9.14
N PHE A 209 18.90 9.81 -9.75
CA PHE A 209 17.59 10.00 -9.12
C PHE A 209 17.43 9.08 -7.92
N TYR A 210 17.78 7.79 -8.06
CA TYR A 210 17.65 6.84 -6.96
C TYR A 210 18.58 7.13 -5.79
N LEU A 211 19.81 7.59 -6.02
CA LEU A 211 20.69 8.03 -4.95
C LEU A 211 20.07 9.15 -4.10
N LYS A 212 19.44 10.14 -4.74
CA LYS A 212 18.71 11.21 -4.05
C LYS A 212 17.46 10.70 -3.37
N PHE A 213 16.74 9.77 -4.01
CA PHE A 213 15.57 9.12 -3.42
C PHE A 213 15.93 8.37 -2.14
N PHE A 214 17.03 7.60 -2.12
CA PHE A 214 17.52 6.93 -0.92
C PHE A 214 17.84 7.93 0.19
N MET A 215 18.57 9.01 -0.09
CA MET A 215 18.87 10.03 0.92
C MET A 215 17.60 10.62 1.53
N LEU A 216 16.62 10.97 0.70
CA LEU A 216 15.33 11.47 1.17
C LEU A 216 14.60 10.42 2.01
N GLN A 217 14.59 9.17 1.56
CA GLN A 217 13.88 8.10 2.25
C GLN A 217 14.45 7.85 3.65
N TRP A 218 15.77 7.86 3.79
CA TRP A 218 16.41 7.74 5.11
C TRP A 218 16.04 8.89 6.04
N ALA A 219 15.94 10.12 5.51
CA ALA A 219 15.45 11.26 6.29
C ALA A 219 13.97 11.09 6.70
N VAL A 220 13.13 10.54 5.83
CA VAL A 220 11.71 10.24 6.11
C VAL A 220 11.57 9.13 7.15
N GLU A 221 12.40 8.08 7.11
CA GLU A 221 12.43 7.04 8.15
C GLU A 221 12.93 7.61 9.48
N ALA A 222 13.98 8.43 9.47
CA ALA A 222 14.45 9.11 10.67
C ALA A 222 13.35 9.99 11.28
N MET A 223 12.56 10.70 10.47
CA MET A 223 11.44 11.51 10.94
C MET A 223 10.30 10.67 11.54
N GLN A 224 10.01 9.49 10.98
CA GLN A 224 9.02 8.56 11.52
C GLN A 224 9.39 8.07 12.93
N LEU A 225 10.68 7.94 13.26
CA LEU A 225 11.13 7.60 14.62
C LEU A 225 10.70 8.62 15.69
N LEU A 226 10.52 9.90 15.31
CA LEU A 226 10.01 10.93 16.22
C LEU A 226 8.48 10.83 16.43
N ARG A 227 7.79 9.89 15.76
CA ARG A 227 6.32 9.74 15.77
C ARG A 227 5.62 11.08 15.54
N TYR A 228 6.13 11.85 14.58
CA TYR A 228 5.71 13.24 14.35
C TYR A 228 4.21 13.39 14.08
N MET A 229 3.58 12.40 13.43
CA MET A 229 2.15 12.41 13.17
C MET A 229 1.32 12.20 14.44
N ASN A 230 1.75 11.32 15.35
CA ASN A 230 1.10 11.16 16.65
C ASN A 230 1.27 12.42 17.52
N LEU A 231 2.43 13.06 17.46
CA LEU A 231 2.65 14.35 18.13
C LEU A 231 1.74 15.43 17.54
N ALA A 232 1.57 15.49 16.22
CA ALA A 232 0.66 16.42 15.55
C ALA A 232 -0.80 16.18 15.97
N LYS A 233 -1.26 14.91 15.97
CA LYS A 233 -2.59 14.52 16.49
C LYS A 233 -2.77 14.95 17.94
N PHE A 234 -1.78 14.71 18.78
CA PHE A 234 -1.82 15.09 20.19
C PHE A 234 -1.93 16.61 20.36
N LEU A 235 -1.11 17.39 19.63
CA LEU A 235 -1.16 18.84 19.69
C LEU A 235 -2.52 19.37 19.19
N PHE A 236 -3.05 18.78 18.13
CA PHE A 236 -4.37 19.12 17.60
C PHE A 236 -5.50 18.83 18.59
N TYR A 237 -5.55 17.62 19.18
CA TYR A 237 -6.56 17.28 20.17
C TYR A 237 -6.42 18.09 21.46
N ARG A 238 -5.18 18.46 21.83
CA ARG A 238 -4.91 19.32 22.98
C ARG A 238 -5.48 20.74 22.84
N LEU A 239 -5.78 21.20 21.63
CA LEU A 239 -6.50 22.47 21.44
C LEU A 239 -7.94 22.40 21.96
N ARG A 240 -8.54 21.21 22.05
CA ARG A 240 -9.97 21.04 22.34
C ARG A 240 -10.28 20.19 23.59
N TYR A 241 -9.40 19.27 23.96
CA TYR A 241 -9.60 18.26 25.00
C TYR A 241 -8.53 18.35 26.10
N ASP A 242 -8.83 17.73 27.24
CA ASP A 242 -7.85 17.59 28.33
C ASP A 242 -6.67 16.70 27.91
N ARG A 243 -5.54 16.81 28.62
CA ARG A 243 -4.30 16.13 28.29
C ARG A 243 -4.43 14.61 28.23
N GLU A 244 -5.23 14.02 29.12
CA GLU A 244 -5.42 12.56 29.16
C GLU A 244 -6.22 12.09 27.94
N THR A 245 -7.37 12.71 27.69
CA THR A 245 -8.21 12.41 26.52
C THR A 245 -7.49 12.68 25.20
N ALA A 246 -6.72 13.77 25.10
CA ALA A 246 -5.94 14.07 23.91
C ALA A 246 -4.84 13.04 23.65
N ARG A 247 -4.26 12.45 24.71
CA ARG A 247 -3.28 11.37 24.60
C ARG A 247 -3.92 10.10 24.09
N GLU A 248 -5.05 9.68 24.68
CA GLU A 248 -5.78 8.47 24.27
C GLU A 248 -6.22 8.54 22.81
N LEU A 249 -6.71 9.70 22.36
CA LEU A 249 -7.13 9.90 20.96
C LEU A 249 -5.95 9.95 19.97
N ALA A 250 -4.77 10.35 20.42
CA ALA A 250 -3.56 10.43 19.59
C ALA A 250 -2.77 9.13 19.51
N GLU A 251 -2.95 8.23 20.48
CA GLU A 251 -2.20 6.99 20.64
C GLU A 251 -2.43 5.97 19.51
N PRO A 252 -3.65 5.77 18.97
CA PRO A 252 -3.87 4.92 17.82
C PRO A 252 -3.01 5.38 16.64
N GLU A 253 -1.98 4.61 16.30
CA GLU A 253 -1.18 4.83 15.11
C GLU A 253 -1.99 4.54 13.86
N ASP A 254 -1.67 5.25 12.79
CA ASP A 254 -2.30 4.98 11.49
C ASP A 254 -1.80 3.63 10.96
N GLN A 255 -2.62 2.60 11.13
CA GLN A 255 -2.29 1.25 10.68
C GLN A 255 -2.30 1.09 9.16
N ASP A 256 -2.82 2.07 8.40
CA ASP A 256 -2.87 1.96 6.96
C ASP A 256 -1.52 2.36 6.33
N TYR A 257 -0.86 3.43 6.80
CA TYR A 257 0.46 3.86 6.34
C TYR A 257 1.64 3.40 7.23
N GLU A 258 1.48 3.44 8.56
CA GLU A 258 2.47 2.99 9.53
C GLU A 258 2.27 1.50 9.92
N GLY A 259 1.31 0.82 9.30
CA GLY A 259 1.12 -0.61 9.47
C GLY A 259 2.33 -1.44 9.03
N ILE A 260 2.40 -2.68 9.51
CA ILE A 260 3.45 -3.63 9.11
C ILE A 260 3.44 -3.87 7.60
N GLY A 261 2.27 -3.82 6.95
CA GLY A 261 2.15 -4.08 5.52
C GLY A 261 2.80 -2.99 4.67
N ALA A 262 2.45 -1.73 4.92
CA ALA A 262 3.00 -0.59 4.18
C ALA A 262 4.50 -0.37 4.45
N ARG A 263 4.94 -0.48 5.71
CA ARG A 263 6.36 -0.36 6.08
C ARG A 263 7.22 -1.43 5.42
N SER A 264 6.83 -2.69 5.52
CA SER A 264 7.57 -3.80 4.90
C SER A 264 7.65 -3.68 3.39
N ALA A 265 6.59 -3.24 2.71
CA ALA A 265 6.62 -2.99 1.26
C ALA A 265 7.62 -1.89 0.88
N ARG A 266 7.68 -0.77 1.62
CA ARG A 266 8.67 0.30 1.39
C ARG A 266 10.10 -0.18 1.56
N HIS A 267 10.36 -0.93 2.63
CA HIS A 267 11.70 -1.46 2.91
C HIS A 267 12.12 -2.53 1.88
N THR A 268 11.17 -3.38 1.46
CA THR A 268 11.40 -4.37 0.40
C THR A 268 11.71 -3.67 -0.93
N LEU A 269 11.00 -2.58 -1.25
CA LEU A 269 11.31 -1.79 -2.45
C LEU A 269 12.74 -1.23 -2.40
N MET A 270 13.16 -0.64 -1.28
CA MET A 270 14.53 -0.12 -1.14
C MET A 270 15.56 -1.23 -1.38
N LEU A 271 15.35 -2.42 -0.83
CA LEU A 271 16.20 -3.58 -1.08
C LEU A 271 16.23 -3.96 -2.57
N VAL A 272 15.08 -4.00 -3.23
CA VAL A 272 14.98 -4.31 -4.66
C VAL A 272 15.70 -3.27 -5.51
N ILE A 273 15.54 -1.97 -5.23
CA ILE A 273 16.25 -0.91 -5.96
C ILE A 273 17.77 -1.11 -5.79
N ALA A 274 18.24 -1.35 -4.56
CA ALA A 274 19.66 -1.59 -4.30
C ALA A 274 20.20 -2.81 -5.09
N LEU A 275 19.44 -3.91 -5.11
CA LEU A 275 19.80 -5.10 -5.88
C LEU A 275 19.86 -4.82 -7.39
N VAL A 276 18.85 -4.16 -7.95
CA VAL A 276 18.82 -3.81 -9.37
C VAL A 276 20.03 -2.98 -9.76
N PHE A 277 20.33 -1.91 -9.02
CA PHE A 277 21.46 -1.04 -9.34
C PHE A 277 22.82 -1.69 -9.05
N SER A 278 22.92 -2.62 -8.11
CA SER A 278 24.15 -3.40 -7.89
C SER A 278 24.50 -4.34 -9.04
N THR A 279 23.51 -4.74 -9.85
CA THR A 279 23.72 -5.62 -11.02
C THR A 279 23.89 -4.88 -12.34
N VAL A 280 23.49 -3.61 -12.38
CA VAL A 280 23.52 -2.76 -13.58
C VAL A 280 24.79 -1.88 -13.62
N SER A 281 25.36 -1.55 -12.45
CA SER A 281 26.71 -0.97 -12.33
C SER A 281 27.80 -2.01 -12.57
#